data_AF-A0A517MUU8-F1
#
_entry.id   AF-A0A517MUU8-F1
#
_cell.length_a   1.000
_cell.length_b   1.000
_cell.length_c   1.000
_cell.angle_alpha   90.00
_cell.angle_beta   90.00
_cell.angle_gamma   90.00
#
_symmetry.space_group_name_H-M   'P 1'
#
loop_
_entity.id
_entity.type
_entity.pdbx_description
1 polymer ?
#
loop_
_entity_poly.entity_id
_entity_poly.type
_entity_poly.pdbx_seq_one_letter_code
_entity_poly.pdbx_strand_id
1 'polypeptide(L)'
;MNIANRPELSKSQHRLLCCGVSLCALGLFACGAASSLAQDSVGPGLEGPRAAAADPSVSELAEKRIAQLILQLDDDRFIVREGAQRELAALGEPALLQVGKAAQSESLETSTRTLNILLEWSGNDSDTFRLATLGQLAQLKNRPAEAKMAKNALDRVREQVALTYLLKSGVKIQRDLRRNLVRSSHFNLQVVLGPDTKVDEQVLTAIADVRSATIVSFHSAEVSEELLKTLESAKQLTRLEFYGTPVSKAMLARLKEKMPHLQEIDVRSGARLGVRGDPVVQNGRIGDVEKGSAADRAGLRKNDVVTHVDGEAVKSFEHLIRLVAKHNPTETALLTVERSGALKPLEIEVTFDRWGEEDLTDSRSTQITLHDLRQRSSQDHQILQRRR
;
A
#
# COMPACT_ATOMS: atom_id res chain seq x y z
N MET A 1 -54.11 29.64 1.22
CA MET A 1 -53.69 30.81 2.02
C MET A 1 -52.27 30.55 2.48
N ASN A 2 -51.23 31.33 2.25
CA ASN A 2 -50.92 32.39 1.30
C ASN A 2 -49.38 32.58 1.42
N ILE A 3 -48.67 32.63 0.28
CA ILE A 3 -47.57 33.58 -0.07
C ILE A 3 -46.31 33.54 0.84
N ALA A 4 -45.18 32.97 0.40
CA ALA A 4 -44.14 33.54 -0.49
C ALA A 4 -43.38 34.77 0.09
N ASN A 5 -42.05 34.70 0.17
CA ASN A 5 -41.15 35.55 -0.64
C ASN A 5 -39.66 35.41 -0.24
N ARG A 6 -38.82 35.20 -1.27
CA ARG A 6 -37.42 35.62 -1.30
C ARG A 6 -37.34 37.16 -1.38
N PRO A 7 -36.14 37.73 -1.21
CA PRO A 7 -35.63 38.49 -2.34
C PRO A 7 -34.16 38.20 -2.68
N GLU A 8 -33.89 38.12 -3.99
CA GLU A 8 -32.61 38.49 -4.60
C GLU A 8 -32.46 40.03 -4.62
N LEU A 9 -31.23 40.51 -4.67
CA LEU A 9 -30.71 41.79 -5.22
C LEU A 9 -29.19 41.76 -4.96
N SER A 10 -28.25 42.25 -5.75
CA SER A 10 -28.22 42.92 -7.06
C SER A 10 -26.76 43.00 -7.47
N LYS A 11 -26.46 42.83 -8.77
CA LYS A 11 -25.17 43.23 -9.37
C LYS A 11 -25.02 44.75 -9.28
N SER A 12 -23.80 45.24 -9.05
CA SER A 12 -23.38 46.53 -9.58
C SER A 12 -21.89 46.50 -9.94
N GLN A 13 -21.62 46.93 -11.17
CA GLN A 13 -20.31 47.15 -11.73
C GLN A 13 -19.81 48.53 -11.31
N HIS A 14 -18.52 48.67 -11.04
CA HIS A 14 -17.80 49.90 -11.34
C HIS A 14 -16.37 49.59 -11.80
N ARG A 15 -16.09 49.97 -13.05
CA ARG A 15 -14.76 50.18 -13.60
C ARG A 15 -14.17 51.45 -12.99
N LEU A 16 -12.88 51.47 -12.69
CA LEU A 16 -12.03 52.62 -13.01
C LEU A 16 -10.57 52.16 -13.23
N LEU A 17 -10.05 52.58 -14.39
CA LEU A 17 -8.66 52.59 -14.83
C LEU A 17 -7.85 53.63 -14.02
N CYS A 18 -6.56 53.36 -13.79
CA CYS A 18 -5.41 54.27 -14.01
C CYS A 18 -4.12 53.50 -13.63
N CYS A 19 -3.31 53.10 -14.61
CA CYS A 19 -2.07 53.77 -15.06
C CYS A 19 -0.91 53.74 -14.03
N GLY A 20 0.18 53.08 -14.41
CA GLY A 20 1.44 53.04 -13.67
C GLY A 20 2.48 52.16 -14.36
N VAL A 21 2.98 52.63 -15.51
CA VAL A 21 4.17 52.09 -16.18
C VAL A 21 5.41 52.50 -15.39
N SER A 22 6.35 51.57 -15.15
CA SER A 22 7.78 51.91 -15.21
C SER A 22 8.64 50.67 -15.50
N LEU A 23 9.39 50.82 -16.59
CA LEU A 23 10.47 49.99 -17.12
C LEU A 23 11.74 50.07 -16.26
N CYS A 24 12.68 49.16 -16.59
CA CYS A 24 14.14 49.12 -16.38
C CYS A 24 14.61 47.94 -15.52
N ALA A 25 15.68 47.20 -15.85
CA ALA A 25 16.54 47.19 -17.02
C ALA A 25 17.35 45.87 -17.06
N LEU A 26 17.86 45.58 -18.26
CA LEU A 26 18.77 44.50 -18.65
C LEU A 26 20.08 44.44 -17.85
N GLY A 27 20.65 43.23 -17.79
CA GLY A 27 22.07 42.97 -17.50
C GLY A 27 22.56 41.68 -18.16
N LEU A 28 22.79 41.72 -19.48
CA LEU A 28 23.68 40.79 -20.19
C LEU A 28 25.12 41.23 -19.98
N PHE A 29 26.02 40.29 -19.68
CA PHE A 29 27.45 40.46 -19.89
C PHE A 29 27.99 39.27 -20.68
N ALA A 30 28.44 39.56 -21.91
CA ALA A 30 29.22 38.69 -22.76
C ALA A 30 30.38 39.51 -23.33
N CYS A 31 31.61 39.03 -23.12
CA CYS A 31 32.86 39.43 -23.76
C CYS A 31 33.89 38.38 -23.32
N GLY A 32 34.79 37.79 -24.09
CA GLY A 32 35.25 37.90 -25.47
C GLY A 32 36.42 36.92 -25.60
N ALA A 33 36.65 36.37 -26.79
CA ALA A 33 37.53 35.24 -27.08
C ALA A 33 39.05 35.54 -26.96
N ALA A 34 39.83 34.49 -26.64
CA ALA A 34 41.18 34.30 -27.16
C ALA A 34 41.52 32.79 -27.21
N SER A 35 41.91 32.32 -28.39
CA SER A 35 42.30 30.95 -28.72
C SER A 35 43.75 30.66 -28.30
N SER A 36 44.03 29.48 -27.75
CA SER A 36 45.28 28.76 -28.04
C SER A 36 45.09 27.26 -27.87
N LEU A 37 45.45 26.51 -28.92
CA LEU A 37 45.48 25.06 -29.00
C LEU A 37 46.54 24.49 -28.05
N ALA A 38 46.15 23.53 -27.21
CA ALA A 38 47.01 22.43 -26.78
C ALA A 38 46.13 21.27 -26.30
N GLN A 39 46.29 20.12 -26.96
CA GLN A 39 45.70 18.84 -26.60
C GLN A 39 46.33 18.33 -25.30
N ASP A 40 45.53 17.81 -24.37
CA ASP A 40 45.65 16.41 -23.92
C ASP A 40 44.73 16.08 -22.73
N SER A 41 43.79 15.16 -23.00
CA SER A 41 43.38 14.04 -22.15
C SER A 41 42.52 14.23 -20.87
N VAL A 42 41.51 13.34 -20.81
CA VAL A 42 40.70 12.90 -19.65
C VAL A 42 39.56 13.82 -19.21
N GLY A 43 38.35 13.52 -19.71
CA GLY A 43 37.10 14.16 -19.27
C GLY A 43 36.65 13.68 -17.88
N PRO A 44 36.04 14.56 -17.06
CA PRO A 44 35.66 14.25 -15.70
C PRO A 44 34.33 13.48 -15.65
N GLY A 45 34.31 12.40 -14.88
CA GLY A 45 33.11 11.65 -14.55
C GLY A 45 32.13 12.51 -13.74
N LEU A 46 30.86 12.43 -14.12
CA LEU A 46 29.73 12.98 -13.37
C LEU A 46 29.48 12.09 -12.15
N GLU A 47 30.18 12.36 -11.04
CA GLU A 47 29.77 11.87 -9.73
C GLU A 47 28.58 12.72 -9.25
N GLY A 48 27.42 12.07 -9.08
CA GLY A 48 26.30 12.64 -8.33
C GLY A 48 26.69 12.93 -6.88
N PRO A 49 25.87 13.67 -6.10
CA PRO A 49 26.23 14.11 -4.76
C PRO A 49 26.51 12.91 -3.85
N ARG A 50 27.80 12.65 -3.63
CA ARG A 50 28.32 11.72 -2.64
C ARG A 50 27.83 12.20 -1.29
N ALA A 51 26.99 11.39 -0.63
CA ALA A 51 26.62 11.59 0.76
C ALA A 51 27.91 11.87 1.55
N ALA A 52 27.98 13.06 2.13
CA ALA A 52 29.14 13.50 2.89
C ALA A 52 29.39 12.46 3.99
N ALA A 53 30.46 11.69 3.84
CA ALA A 53 30.91 10.77 4.87
C ALA A 53 31.26 11.63 6.09
N ALA A 54 30.57 11.40 7.21
CA ALA A 54 30.85 12.07 8.47
C ALA A 54 32.33 11.85 8.85
N ASP A 55 32.95 12.90 9.43
CA ASP A 55 34.32 12.85 9.92
C ASP A 55 34.47 11.69 10.94
N PRO A 56 35.35 10.70 10.68
CA PRO A 56 35.54 9.54 11.55
C PRO A 56 35.85 9.91 13.01
N SER A 57 36.53 11.04 13.24
CA SER A 57 36.92 11.49 14.57
C SER A 57 35.73 11.97 15.41
N VAL A 58 34.72 12.54 14.76
CA VAL A 58 33.48 13.01 15.41
C VAL A 58 32.59 11.83 15.81
N SER A 59 32.57 10.76 14.99
CA SER A 59 31.86 9.52 15.31
C SER A 59 32.46 8.83 16.54
N GLU A 60 33.80 8.75 16.61
CA GLU A 60 34.49 8.12 17.74
C GLU A 60 34.27 8.88 19.07
N LEU A 61 34.28 10.22 19.02
CA LEU A 61 33.99 11.04 20.20
C LEU A 61 32.55 10.86 20.69
N ALA A 62 31.60 10.82 19.76
CA ALA A 62 30.19 10.58 20.07
C ALA A 62 29.99 9.20 20.71
N GLU A 63 30.62 8.14 20.17
CA GLU A 63 30.57 6.80 20.74
C GLU A 63 31.16 6.73 22.16
N LYS A 64 32.30 7.37 22.40
CA LYS A 64 32.91 7.47 23.74
C LYS A 64 31.99 8.19 24.70
N ARG A 65 31.34 9.27 24.26
CA ARG A 65 30.38 10.01 25.08
C ARG A 65 29.18 9.15 25.45
N ILE A 66 28.60 8.42 24.49
CA ILE A 66 27.48 7.48 24.74
C ILE A 66 27.87 6.41 25.76
N ALA A 67 29.06 5.81 25.61
CA ALA A 67 29.56 4.82 26.54
C ALA A 67 29.72 5.39 27.97
N GLN A 68 30.27 6.61 28.09
CA GLN A 68 30.40 7.29 29.38
C GLN A 68 29.05 7.55 30.03
N LEU A 69 28.07 8.03 29.26
CA LEU A 69 26.73 8.29 29.77
C LEU A 69 26.05 7.01 30.26
N ILE A 70 26.24 5.89 29.55
CA ILE A 70 25.69 4.59 29.98
C ILE A 70 26.30 4.16 31.33
N LEU A 71 27.61 4.34 31.53
CA LEU A 71 28.24 4.05 32.82
C LEU A 71 27.69 4.94 33.94
N GLN A 72 27.37 6.20 33.63
CA GLN A 72 26.80 7.16 34.58
C GLN A 72 25.36 6.86 34.99
N LEU A 73 24.66 5.95 34.31
CA LEU A 73 23.30 5.55 34.69
C LEU A 73 23.23 4.78 36.00
N ASP A 74 24.36 4.25 36.50
CA ASP A 74 24.47 3.54 37.77
C ASP A 74 25.32 4.30 38.81
N ASP A 75 25.62 5.59 38.59
CA ASP A 75 26.37 6.43 39.54
C ASP A 75 25.58 6.60 40.84
N ASP A 76 26.21 6.56 42.01
CA ASP A 76 25.53 6.70 43.32
C ASP A 76 24.73 8.01 43.44
N ARG A 77 25.15 9.07 42.74
CA ARG A 77 24.51 10.39 42.79
C ARG A 77 23.35 10.46 41.80
N PHE A 78 22.15 10.64 42.34
CA PHE A 78 20.91 10.77 41.55
C PHE A 78 21.02 11.81 40.41
N ILE A 79 21.61 12.97 40.68
CA ILE A 79 21.76 14.05 39.68
C ILE A 79 22.57 13.60 38.46
N VAL A 80 23.59 12.75 38.67
CA VAL A 80 24.42 12.22 37.58
C VAL A 80 23.62 11.25 36.73
N ARG A 81 22.87 10.34 37.36
CA ARG A 81 22.00 9.39 36.66
C ARG A 81 20.93 10.08 35.84
N GLU A 82 20.26 11.08 36.42
CA GLU A 82 19.23 11.88 35.74
C GLU A 82 19.80 12.66 34.55
N GLY A 83 20.96 13.32 34.74
CA GLY A 83 21.65 14.03 33.67
C GLY A 83 22.03 13.11 32.53
N ALA A 84 22.61 11.94 32.86
CA ALA A 84 23.00 10.95 31.87
C ALA A 84 21.80 10.37 31.10
N GLN A 85 20.71 10.06 31.79
CA GLN A 85 19.48 9.57 31.14
C GLN A 85 18.90 10.61 30.18
N ARG A 86 18.82 11.88 30.61
CA ARG A 86 18.29 12.97 29.79
C ARG A 86 19.15 13.22 28.56
N GLU A 87 20.47 13.22 28.70
CA GLU A 87 21.39 13.42 27.58
C GLU A 87 21.33 12.24 26.60
N LEU A 88 21.32 11.00 27.09
CA LEU A 88 21.14 9.82 26.24
C LEU A 88 19.81 9.88 25.48
N ALA A 89 18.70 10.22 26.14
CA ALA A 89 17.40 10.35 25.50
C ALA A 89 17.41 11.40 24.37
N ALA A 90 18.13 12.50 24.54
CA ALA A 90 18.25 13.56 23.54
C ALA A 90 19.10 13.16 22.32
N LEU A 91 20.03 12.19 22.46
CA LEU A 91 20.87 11.75 21.35
C LEU A 91 20.07 11.02 20.27
N GLY A 92 19.06 10.23 20.63
CA GLY A 92 18.20 9.52 19.68
C GLY A 92 18.92 8.40 18.92
N GLU A 93 18.76 8.36 17.58
CA GLU A 93 19.24 7.30 16.69
C GLU A 93 20.72 6.91 16.86
N PRO A 94 21.68 7.86 16.96
CA PRO A 94 23.08 7.55 17.25
C PRO A 94 23.34 6.70 18.51
N ALA A 95 22.49 6.80 19.54
CA ALA A 95 22.65 6.07 20.79
C ALA A 95 21.81 4.78 20.87
N LEU A 96 20.96 4.52 19.86
CA LEU A 96 19.94 3.47 19.93
C LEU A 96 20.52 2.09 20.20
N LEU A 97 21.60 1.73 19.49
CA LEU A 97 22.19 0.41 19.60
C LEU A 97 22.84 0.19 20.97
N GLN A 98 23.59 1.18 21.49
CA GLN A 98 24.22 1.05 22.80
C GLN A 98 23.18 1.05 23.92
N VAL A 99 22.14 1.88 23.83
CA VAL A 99 21.02 1.90 24.80
C VAL A 99 20.26 0.57 24.77
N GLY A 100 20.01 -0.01 23.59
CA GLY A 100 19.39 -1.33 23.45
C GLY A 100 20.19 -2.47 24.10
N LYS A 101 21.52 -2.42 24.00
CA LYS A 101 22.41 -3.36 24.71
C LYS A 101 22.38 -3.15 26.22
N ALA A 102 22.47 -1.90 26.68
CA ALA A 102 22.46 -1.55 28.09
C ALA A 102 21.11 -1.86 28.78
N ALA A 103 20.00 -1.86 28.04
CA ALA A 103 18.70 -2.34 28.54
C ALA A 103 18.69 -3.81 28.96
N GLN A 104 19.64 -4.60 28.47
CA GLN A 104 19.83 -6.00 28.85
C GLN A 104 20.90 -6.20 29.94
N SER A 105 21.42 -5.12 30.53
CA SER A 105 22.44 -5.21 31.58
C SER A 105 21.93 -5.91 32.84
N GLU A 106 22.85 -6.48 33.61
CA GLU A 106 22.56 -7.02 34.94
C GLU A 106 22.26 -5.94 35.98
N SER A 107 22.79 -4.72 35.80
CA SER A 107 22.44 -3.57 36.64
C SER A 107 20.96 -3.23 36.50
N LEU A 108 20.22 -3.27 37.61
CA LEU A 108 18.79 -2.99 37.64
C LEU A 108 18.50 -1.51 37.31
N GLU A 109 19.35 -0.59 37.79
CA GLU A 109 19.22 0.84 37.53
C GLU A 109 19.50 1.13 36.04
N THR A 110 20.64 0.66 35.51
CA THR A 110 21.00 0.85 34.10
C THR A 110 19.94 0.27 33.17
N SER A 111 19.51 -0.97 33.41
CA SER A 111 18.49 -1.63 32.58
C SER A 111 17.13 -0.92 32.63
N THR A 112 16.74 -0.37 33.78
CA THR A 112 15.47 0.34 33.94
C THR A 112 15.50 1.71 33.27
N ARG A 113 16.58 2.48 33.43
CA ARG A 113 16.70 3.81 32.82
C ARG A 113 16.78 3.73 31.29
N THR A 114 17.54 2.78 30.77
CA THR A 114 17.61 2.55 29.33
C THR A 114 16.31 2.01 28.75
N LEU A 115 15.58 1.15 29.47
CA LEU A 115 14.21 0.79 29.10
C LEU A 115 13.31 2.03 28.98
N ASN A 116 13.36 2.97 29.94
CA ASN A 116 12.56 4.20 29.90
C ASN A 116 12.87 5.06 28.67
N ILE A 117 14.16 5.17 28.31
CA ILE A 117 14.60 5.86 27.08
C ILE A 117 14.01 5.18 25.84
N LEU A 118 14.13 3.85 25.73
CA LEU A 118 13.57 3.11 24.60
C LEU A 118 12.04 3.25 24.51
N LEU A 119 11.34 3.23 25.64
CA LEU A 119 9.89 3.44 25.68
C LEU A 119 9.52 4.86 25.21
N GLU A 120 10.31 5.87 25.56
CA GLU A 120 10.13 7.24 25.05
C GLU A 120 10.34 7.31 23.53
N TRP A 121 11.45 6.78 23.03
CA TRP A 121 11.73 6.75 21.59
C TRP A 121 10.73 5.92 20.78
N SER A 122 10.08 4.93 21.39
CA SER A 122 9.03 4.15 20.74
C SER A 122 7.79 4.98 20.37
N GLY A 123 7.63 6.15 21.00
CA GLY A 123 6.60 7.13 20.70
C GLY A 123 7.00 8.17 19.65
N ASN A 124 8.21 8.11 19.07
CA ASN A 124 8.67 9.10 18.10
C ASN A 124 7.82 9.11 16.81
N ASP A 125 7.76 10.26 16.15
CA ASP A 125 7.00 10.47 14.91
C ASP A 125 7.66 9.82 13.68
N SER A 126 8.98 9.63 13.70
CA SER A 126 9.72 8.96 12.63
C SER A 126 9.45 7.45 12.66
N ASP A 127 8.77 6.95 11.62
CA ASP A 127 8.49 5.51 11.45
C ASP A 127 9.78 4.67 11.47
N THR A 128 10.84 5.12 10.79
CA THR A 128 12.12 4.42 10.73
C THR A 128 12.74 4.27 12.12
N PHE A 129 12.82 5.37 12.86
CA PHE A 129 13.42 5.36 14.20
C PHE A 129 12.55 4.58 15.20
N ARG A 130 11.22 4.71 15.08
CA ARG A 130 10.25 3.97 15.88
C ARG A 130 10.34 2.46 15.65
N LEU A 131 10.44 2.02 14.39
CA LEU A 131 10.64 0.61 14.03
C LEU A 131 11.94 0.06 14.61
N ALA A 132 13.05 0.80 14.46
CA ALA A 132 14.35 0.40 15.01
C ALA A 132 14.30 0.29 16.54
N THR A 133 13.67 1.24 17.22
CA THR A 133 13.51 1.27 18.67
C THR A 133 12.66 0.11 19.19
N LEU A 134 11.49 -0.09 18.60
CA LEU A 134 10.62 -1.22 18.93
C LEU A 134 11.31 -2.57 18.65
N GLY A 135 12.19 -2.62 17.65
CA GLY A 135 13.06 -3.75 17.37
C GLY A 135 14.02 -4.06 18.52
N GLN A 136 14.67 -3.04 19.10
CA GLN A 136 15.51 -3.22 20.30
C GLN A 136 14.69 -3.70 21.50
N LEU A 137 13.54 -3.06 21.78
CA LEU A 137 12.65 -3.46 22.87
C LEU A 137 12.14 -4.90 22.74
N ALA A 138 11.80 -5.33 21.53
CA ALA A 138 11.28 -6.68 21.28
C ALA A 138 12.33 -7.79 21.50
N GLN A 139 13.61 -7.44 21.58
CA GLN A 139 14.71 -8.38 21.81
C GLN A 139 15.10 -8.53 23.28
N LEU A 140 14.53 -7.72 24.19
CA LEU A 140 14.89 -7.75 25.61
C LEU A 140 14.49 -9.07 26.26
N LYS A 141 15.49 -9.89 26.61
CA LYS A 141 15.26 -11.20 27.27
C LYS A 141 14.95 -11.08 28.75
N ASN A 142 15.51 -10.05 29.41
CA ASN A 142 15.30 -9.76 30.83
C ASN A 142 13.96 -9.04 31.11
N ARG A 143 13.23 -8.59 30.08
CA ARG A 143 11.98 -7.82 30.18
C ARG A 143 10.87 -8.41 29.26
N PRO A 144 10.37 -9.62 29.55
CA PRO A 144 9.52 -10.35 28.61
C PRO A 144 8.15 -9.70 28.35
N ALA A 145 7.60 -8.98 29.34
CA ALA A 145 6.31 -8.29 29.18
C ALA A 145 6.43 -7.11 28.21
N GLU A 146 7.43 -6.27 28.41
CA GLU A 146 7.76 -5.13 27.56
C GLU A 146 8.17 -5.58 26.16
N ALA A 147 8.98 -6.64 26.04
CA ALA A 147 9.35 -7.22 24.76
C ALA A 147 8.13 -7.72 23.97
N LYS A 148 7.17 -8.38 24.66
CA LYS A 148 5.91 -8.81 24.03
C LYS A 148 5.06 -7.61 23.59
N MET A 149 4.96 -6.56 24.40
CA MET A 149 4.24 -5.34 24.03
C MET A 149 4.89 -4.65 22.82
N ALA A 150 6.23 -4.54 22.84
CA ALA A 150 7.00 -3.96 21.77
C ALA A 150 6.87 -4.75 20.47
N LYS A 151 6.87 -6.09 20.51
CA LYS A 151 6.60 -6.92 19.33
C LYS A 151 5.23 -6.63 18.72
N ASN A 152 4.18 -6.54 19.55
CA ASN A 152 2.84 -6.21 19.07
C ASN A 152 2.77 -4.80 18.46
N ALA A 153 3.46 -3.83 19.06
CA ALA A 153 3.55 -2.46 18.53
C ALA A 153 4.37 -2.39 17.23
N LEU A 154 5.50 -3.10 17.18
CA LEU A 154 6.36 -3.21 16.00
C LEU A 154 5.56 -3.72 14.81
N ASP A 155 4.82 -4.80 15.01
CA ASP A 155 4.02 -5.37 13.94
C ASP A 155 2.91 -4.42 13.46
N ARG A 156 2.32 -3.59 14.35
CA ARG A 156 1.34 -2.56 13.96
C ARG A 156 1.99 -1.44 13.14
N VAL A 157 3.15 -0.96 13.56
CA VAL A 157 3.88 0.10 12.84
C VAL A 157 4.36 -0.40 11.48
N ARG A 158 4.88 -1.63 11.40
CA ARG A 158 5.28 -2.26 10.12
C ARG A 158 4.12 -2.33 9.14
N GLU A 159 2.99 -2.85 9.58
CA GLU A 159 1.78 -2.93 8.77
C GLU A 159 1.32 -1.54 8.31
N GLN A 160 1.36 -0.54 9.18
CA GLN A 160 0.99 0.84 8.85
C GLN A 160 1.92 1.46 7.80
N VAL A 161 3.23 1.27 7.93
CA VAL A 161 4.24 1.72 6.96
C VAL A 161 4.03 1.02 5.62
N ALA A 162 3.84 -0.29 5.64
CA ALA A 162 3.60 -1.10 4.45
C ALA A 162 2.31 -0.68 3.71
N LEU A 163 1.18 -0.52 4.42
CA LEU A 163 -0.07 -0.04 3.84
C LEU A 163 0.09 1.36 3.21
N THR A 164 0.83 2.24 3.88
CA THR A 164 1.11 3.59 3.36
C THR A 164 1.95 3.54 2.09
N TYR A 165 2.98 2.69 2.07
CA TYR A 165 3.82 2.46 0.89
C TYR A 165 2.99 1.93 -0.28
N LEU A 166 2.21 0.86 -0.06
CA LEU A 166 1.37 0.23 -1.08
C LEU A 166 0.40 1.24 -1.72
N LEU A 167 -0.31 2.02 -0.91
CA LEU A 167 -1.23 3.05 -1.41
C LEU A 167 -0.51 4.13 -2.23
N LYS A 168 0.69 4.55 -1.82
CA LYS A 168 1.51 5.51 -2.57
C LYS A 168 2.03 4.93 -3.88
N SER A 169 2.23 3.62 -3.94
CA SER A 169 2.64 2.88 -5.14
C SER A 169 1.48 2.56 -6.10
N GLY A 170 0.29 3.14 -5.87
CA GLY A 170 -0.88 2.95 -6.73
C GLY A 170 -1.60 1.60 -6.52
N VAL A 171 -1.22 0.85 -5.49
CA VAL A 171 -1.90 -0.40 -5.12
C VAL A 171 -3.25 -0.07 -4.48
N LYS A 172 -4.32 -0.74 -4.92
CA LYS A 172 -5.64 -0.60 -4.31
C LYS A 172 -5.76 -1.55 -3.14
N ILE A 173 -6.36 -1.10 -2.04
CA ILE A 173 -6.56 -1.92 -0.83
C ILE A 173 -8.02 -1.82 -0.44
N GLN A 174 -8.68 -2.94 -0.22
CA GLN A 174 -10.10 -2.99 0.14
C GLN A 174 -10.35 -3.97 1.27
N ARG A 175 -11.46 -3.83 1.99
CA ARG A 175 -11.86 -4.85 2.98
C ARG A 175 -12.31 -6.12 2.29
N ASP A 176 -11.84 -7.25 2.79
CA ASP A 176 -12.34 -8.57 2.42
C ASP A 176 -13.69 -8.79 3.11
N LEU A 177 -14.76 -8.56 2.36
CA LEU A 177 -16.14 -8.74 2.84
C LEU A 177 -16.59 -10.21 2.81
N ARG A 178 -15.79 -11.15 2.26
CA ARG A 178 -16.16 -12.57 2.19
C ARG A 178 -16.14 -13.25 3.55
N ARG A 179 -15.38 -12.71 4.53
CA ARG A 179 -15.17 -13.32 5.87
C ARG A 179 -15.91 -12.66 7.03
N ASN A 180 -16.92 -11.83 6.79
CA ASN A 180 -17.62 -11.09 7.86
C ASN A 180 -18.57 -11.92 8.75
N LEU A 181 -18.14 -13.10 9.21
CA LEU A 181 -18.83 -13.88 10.25
C LEU A 181 -18.11 -13.89 11.61
N VAL A 182 -16.87 -13.35 11.71
CA VAL A 182 -16.15 -13.25 12.98
C VAL A 182 -15.97 -11.79 13.37
N ARG A 183 -16.46 -11.42 14.57
CA ARG A 183 -16.26 -10.11 15.21
C ARG A 183 -14.79 -9.92 15.61
N SER A 184 -13.86 -9.81 14.67
CA SER A 184 -12.51 -9.32 14.96
C SER A 184 -12.47 -7.80 14.89
N SER A 185 -11.67 -7.18 15.75
CA SER A 185 -11.41 -5.73 15.76
C SER A 185 -10.66 -5.22 14.54
N HIS A 186 -10.17 -6.11 13.67
CA HIS A 186 -9.47 -5.81 12.43
C HIS A 186 -10.18 -6.51 11.26
N PHE A 187 -10.42 -5.76 10.19
CA PHE A 187 -10.95 -6.29 8.93
C PHE A 187 -9.81 -6.94 8.17
N ASN A 188 -10.06 -8.12 7.60
CA ASN A 188 -9.19 -8.69 6.58
C ASN A 188 -9.18 -7.77 5.36
N LEU A 189 -8.03 -7.69 4.69
CA LEU A 189 -7.80 -6.84 3.55
C LEU A 189 -7.51 -7.68 2.31
N GLN A 190 -7.97 -7.16 1.18
CA GLN A 190 -7.57 -7.58 -0.14
C GLN A 190 -6.70 -6.50 -0.75
N VAL A 191 -5.52 -6.90 -1.22
CA VAL A 191 -4.57 -6.06 -1.93
C VAL A 191 -4.73 -6.33 -3.41
N VAL A 192 -5.01 -5.29 -4.20
CA VAL A 192 -5.27 -5.37 -5.64
C VAL A 192 -4.20 -4.59 -6.38
N LEU A 193 -3.36 -5.32 -7.13
CA LEU A 193 -2.36 -4.79 -8.05
C LEU A 193 -3.02 -4.71 -9.43
N GLY A 194 -3.16 -3.50 -9.94
CA GLY A 194 -3.79 -3.24 -11.24
C GLY A 194 -2.78 -3.19 -12.39
N PRO A 195 -3.25 -2.95 -13.62
CA PRO A 195 -2.39 -2.85 -14.80
C PRO A 195 -1.41 -1.68 -14.73
N ASP A 196 -1.79 -0.60 -14.04
CA ASP A 196 -0.96 0.59 -13.90
C ASP A 196 -0.05 0.53 -12.65
N THR A 197 -0.09 -0.57 -11.89
CA THR A 197 0.76 -0.79 -10.71
C THR A 197 2.12 -1.36 -11.14
N LYS A 198 3.20 -0.63 -10.85
CA LYS A 198 4.56 -1.19 -10.98
C LYS A 198 4.82 -2.22 -9.88
N VAL A 199 4.81 -3.51 -10.23
CA VAL A 199 5.08 -4.59 -9.29
C VAL A 199 6.59 -4.83 -9.20
N ASP A 200 7.18 -4.48 -8.06
CA ASP A 200 8.58 -4.76 -7.73
C ASP A 200 8.73 -5.53 -6.42
N GLU A 201 9.96 -5.89 -6.06
CA GLU A 201 10.26 -6.64 -4.85
C GLU A 201 9.81 -5.90 -3.58
N GLN A 202 9.88 -4.57 -3.56
CA GLN A 202 9.48 -3.76 -2.40
C GLN A 202 7.96 -3.79 -2.22
N VAL A 203 7.18 -3.72 -3.30
CA VAL A 203 5.72 -3.88 -3.24
C VAL A 203 5.34 -5.26 -2.69
N LEU A 204 5.95 -6.34 -3.20
CA LEU A 204 5.62 -7.69 -2.73
C LEU A 204 6.09 -7.96 -1.29
N THR A 205 7.22 -7.39 -0.89
CA THR A 205 7.72 -7.46 0.49
C THR A 205 6.81 -6.68 1.43
N ALA A 206 6.36 -5.49 1.03
CA ALA A 206 5.41 -4.71 1.81
C ALA A 206 4.10 -5.46 2.03
N ILE A 207 3.61 -6.22 1.04
CA ILE A 207 2.42 -7.08 1.22
C ILE A 207 2.64 -8.09 2.36
N ALA A 208 3.82 -8.70 2.45
CA ALA A 208 4.15 -9.64 3.53
C ALA A 208 4.09 -8.99 4.92
N ASP A 209 4.42 -7.70 5.03
CA ASP A 209 4.32 -6.92 6.27
C ASP A 209 2.89 -6.49 6.63
N VAL A 210 1.94 -6.57 5.68
CA VAL A 210 0.51 -6.31 5.95
C VAL A 210 -0.15 -7.58 6.49
N ARG A 211 -0.16 -7.74 7.81
CA ARG A 211 -0.75 -8.94 8.46
C ARG A 211 -2.24 -9.11 8.21
N SER A 212 -2.98 -8.01 8.03
CA SER A 212 -4.40 -8.08 7.69
C SER A 212 -4.65 -8.40 6.21
N ALA A 213 -3.66 -8.37 5.32
CA ALA A 213 -3.83 -8.76 3.92
C ALA A 213 -3.99 -10.28 3.83
N THR A 214 -5.19 -10.76 3.51
CA THR A 214 -5.47 -12.20 3.37
C THR A 214 -5.62 -12.62 1.92
N ILE A 215 -5.88 -11.67 1.03
CA ILE A 215 -6.07 -11.87 -0.41
C ILE A 215 -5.14 -10.92 -1.15
N VAL A 216 -4.43 -11.44 -2.17
CA VAL A 216 -3.71 -10.63 -3.14
C VAL A 216 -4.26 -10.93 -4.53
N SER A 217 -4.62 -9.89 -5.26
CA SER A 217 -5.20 -9.99 -6.60
C SER A 217 -4.35 -9.22 -7.59
N PHE A 218 -3.88 -9.92 -8.62
CA PHE A 218 -3.17 -9.37 -9.76
C PHE A 218 -4.15 -9.22 -10.91
N HIS A 219 -4.59 -7.99 -11.17
CA HIS A 219 -5.54 -7.66 -12.22
C HIS A 219 -4.79 -7.05 -13.40
N SER A 220 -4.58 -7.85 -14.45
CA SER A 220 -3.79 -7.50 -15.63
C SER A 220 -2.44 -6.85 -15.28
N ALA A 221 -1.84 -7.27 -14.17
CA ALA A 221 -0.63 -6.68 -13.62
C ALA A 221 0.60 -7.31 -14.28
N GLU A 222 1.59 -6.49 -14.62
CA GLU A 222 2.87 -6.99 -15.11
C GLU A 222 3.72 -7.46 -13.93
N VAL A 223 3.85 -8.78 -13.77
CA VAL A 223 4.65 -9.39 -12.70
C VAL A 223 5.42 -10.58 -13.24
N SER A 224 6.73 -10.64 -12.96
CA SER A 224 7.56 -11.76 -13.36
C SER A 224 7.41 -12.93 -12.38
N GLU A 225 7.66 -14.15 -12.87
CA GLU A 225 7.68 -15.34 -12.03
C GLU A 225 8.76 -15.31 -10.94
N GLU A 226 9.84 -14.57 -11.13
CA GLU A 226 10.86 -14.38 -10.09
C GLU A 226 10.31 -13.57 -8.92
N LEU A 227 9.60 -12.48 -9.21
CA LEU A 227 8.97 -11.63 -8.21
C LEU A 227 7.88 -12.39 -7.43
N LEU A 228 7.09 -13.23 -8.09
CA LEU A 228 6.04 -14.02 -7.42
C LEU A 228 6.57 -14.92 -6.29
N LYS A 229 7.85 -15.33 -6.33
CA LYS A 229 8.47 -16.11 -5.25
C LYS A 229 8.55 -15.33 -3.94
N THR A 230 8.62 -13.99 -3.98
CA THR A 230 8.66 -13.15 -2.78
C THR A 230 7.40 -13.34 -1.92
N LEU A 231 6.26 -13.68 -2.53
CA LEU A 231 5.00 -13.99 -1.82
C LEU A 231 5.08 -15.24 -0.94
N GLU A 232 6.05 -16.14 -1.16
CA GLU A 232 6.20 -17.36 -0.35
C GLU A 232 6.44 -17.05 1.14
N SER A 233 6.95 -15.85 1.46
CA SER A 233 7.15 -15.36 2.82
C SER A 233 5.86 -14.89 3.51
N ALA A 234 4.81 -14.55 2.74
CA ALA A 234 3.57 -13.97 3.23
C ALA A 234 2.60 -15.06 3.73
N LYS A 235 2.87 -15.59 4.93
CA LYS A 235 2.13 -16.72 5.54
C LYS A 235 0.70 -16.37 5.99
N GLN A 236 0.34 -15.09 6.00
CA GLN A 236 -1.02 -14.62 6.29
C GLN A 236 -1.97 -14.78 5.09
N LEU A 237 -1.41 -14.95 3.89
CA LEU A 237 -2.21 -15.07 2.68
C LEU A 237 -3.00 -16.36 2.69
N THR A 238 -4.19 -16.28 2.15
CA THR A 238 -5.13 -17.40 2.09
C THR A 238 -5.69 -17.60 0.70
N ARG A 239 -5.56 -16.57 -0.14
CA ARG A 239 -6.00 -16.59 -1.53
C ARG A 239 -5.08 -15.75 -2.38
N LEU A 240 -4.77 -16.28 -3.56
CA LEU A 240 -4.14 -15.54 -4.64
C LEU A 240 -5.09 -15.52 -5.82
N GLU A 241 -5.27 -14.35 -6.44
CA GLU A 241 -6.09 -14.17 -7.64
C GLU A 241 -5.20 -13.65 -8.77
N PHE A 242 -5.18 -14.34 -9.91
CA PHE A 242 -4.46 -13.93 -11.11
C PHE A 242 -5.48 -13.75 -12.24
N TYR A 243 -5.95 -12.52 -12.40
CA TYR A 243 -7.00 -12.17 -13.34
C TYR A 243 -6.42 -11.35 -14.47
N GLY A 244 -6.48 -11.84 -15.71
CA GLY A 244 -5.79 -11.25 -16.85
C GLY A 244 -4.27 -11.20 -16.71
N THR A 245 -3.71 -11.89 -15.70
CA THR A 245 -2.28 -11.92 -15.38
C THR A 245 -1.72 -13.31 -15.73
N PRO A 246 -0.79 -13.43 -16.69
CA PRO A 246 -0.27 -14.73 -17.10
C PRO A 246 0.62 -15.35 -16.01
N VAL A 247 0.36 -16.61 -15.68
CA VAL A 247 1.16 -17.40 -14.72
C VAL A 247 1.30 -18.84 -15.25
N SER A 248 2.52 -19.38 -15.29
CA SER A 248 2.73 -20.74 -15.76
C SER A 248 2.17 -21.79 -14.79
N LYS A 249 1.85 -22.98 -15.32
CA LYS A 249 1.47 -24.14 -14.51
C LYS A 249 2.56 -24.53 -13.51
N ALA A 250 3.84 -24.37 -13.88
CA ALA A 250 4.98 -24.66 -13.00
C ALA A 250 5.01 -23.72 -11.80
N MET A 251 4.78 -22.42 -12.03
CA MET A 251 4.69 -21.45 -10.95
C MET A 251 3.48 -21.71 -10.04
N LEU A 252 2.31 -22.01 -10.61
CA LEU A 252 1.12 -22.38 -9.83
C LEU A 252 1.36 -23.62 -8.96
N ALA A 253 2.06 -24.64 -9.47
CA ALA A 253 2.42 -25.83 -8.70
C ALA A 253 3.37 -25.49 -7.55
N ARG A 254 4.38 -24.65 -7.81
CA ARG A 254 5.31 -24.16 -6.79
C ARG A 254 4.60 -23.39 -5.68
N LEU A 255 3.70 -22.45 -6.03
CA LEU A 255 2.95 -21.69 -5.04
C LEU A 255 2.10 -22.62 -4.15
N LYS A 256 1.45 -23.63 -4.73
CA LYS A 256 0.71 -24.65 -3.96
C LYS A 256 1.61 -25.45 -3.02
N GLU A 257 2.81 -25.83 -3.47
CA GLU A 257 3.78 -26.57 -2.67
C GLU A 257 4.35 -25.73 -1.51
N LYS A 258 4.75 -24.48 -1.79
CA LYS A 258 5.39 -23.59 -0.81
C LYS A 258 4.40 -22.89 0.12
N MET A 259 3.13 -22.81 -0.29
CA MET A 259 2.05 -22.17 0.46
C MET A 259 0.84 -23.10 0.60
N PRO A 260 0.98 -24.26 1.28
CA PRO A 260 -0.10 -25.25 1.40
C PRO A 260 -1.29 -24.79 2.25
N HIS A 261 -1.16 -23.64 2.93
CA HIS A 261 -2.21 -22.99 3.72
C HIS A 261 -3.16 -22.12 2.87
N LEU A 262 -2.83 -21.88 1.59
CA LEU A 262 -3.73 -21.20 0.68
C LEU A 262 -5.00 -22.04 0.49
N GLN A 263 -6.15 -21.42 0.69
CA GLN A 263 -7.45 -22.02 0.46
C GLN A 263 -7.74 -22.10 -1.04
N GLU A 264 -7.29 -21.11 -1.80
CA GLU A 264 -7.58 -21.02 -3.24
C GLU A 264 -6.50 -20.23 -3.99
N ILE A 265 -6.16 -20.70 -5.20
CA ILE A 265 -5.47 -19.89 -6.20
C ILE A 265 -6.41 -19.82 -7.40
N ASP A 266 -7.03 -18.66 -7.59
CA ASP A 266 -8.01 -18.41 -8.65
C ASP A 266 -7.30 -17.76 -9.85
N VAL A 267 -7.42 -18.36 -11.02
CA VAL A 267 -6.75 -17.91 -12.24
C VAL A 267 -7.81 -17.71 -13.31
N ARG A 268 -7.89 -16.48 -13.85
CA ARG A 268 -8.79 -16.12 -14.94
C ARG A 268 -7.97 -15.48 -16.04
N SER A 269 -8.00 -16.06 -17.23
CA SER A 269 -7.32 -15.53 -18.40
C SER A 269 -8.25 -14.66 -19.24
N GLY A 270 -7.65 -13.91 -20.17
CA GLY A 270 -8.39 -13.18 -21.20
C GLY A 270 -9.17 -11.99 -20.67
N ALA A 271 -10.20 -11.62 -21.43
CA ALA A 271 -10.98 -10.43 -21.22
C ALA A 271 -11.97 -10.54 -20.05
N ARG A 272 -12.59 -9.42 -19.69
CA ARG A 272 -13.59 -9.31 -18.63
C ARG A 272 -14.91 -8.80 -19.20
N LEU A 273 -15.99 -9.53 -18.90
CA LEU A 273 -17.36 -9.13 -19.22
C LEU A 273 -18.00 -8.24 -18.12
N GLY A 274 -17.64 -8.45 -16.84
CA GLY A 274 -18.18 -7.66 -15.72
C GLY A 274 -19.57 -8.12 -15.25
N VAL A 275 -19.81 -9.43 -15.24
CA VAL A 275 -21.04 -10.04 -14.74
C VAL A 275 -20.76 -11.07 -13.66
N ARG A 276 -21.74 -11.30 -12.79
CA ARG A 276 -21.76 -12.41 -11.83
C ARG A 276 -22.89 -13.36 -12.19
N GLY A 277 -22.63 -14.66 -12.05
CA GLY A 277 -23.61 -15.70 -12.34
C GLY A 277 -24.68 -15.76 -11.27
N ASP A 278 -25.86 -16.23 -11.65
CA ASP A 278 -26.87 -16.64 -10.67
C ASP A 278 -26.37 -17.89 -9.92
N PRO A 279 -26.32 -17.88 -8.57
CA PRO A 279 -25.79 -19.01 -7.80
C PRO A 279 -26.72 -20.23 -7.77
N VAL A 280 -27.98 -20.07 -8.15
CA VAL A 280 -29.00 -21.13 -8.15
C VAL A 280 -29.19 -21.70 -9.55
N VAL A 281 -29.22 -20.83 -10.57
CA VAL A 281 -29.52 -21.25 -11.94
C VAL A 281 -28.24 -21.39 -12.75
N GLN A 282 -27.89 -22.64 -13.08
CA GLN A 282 -26.62 -22.98 -13.72
C GLN A 282 -26.56 -22.68 -15.23
N ASN A 283 -27.55 -22.03 -15.84
CA ASN A 283 -27.72 -21.97 -17.30
C ASN A 283 -27.16 -20.70 -17.98
N GLY A 284 -25.99 -20.18 -17.60
CA GLY A 284 -25.45 -18.94 -18.21
C GLY A 284 -26.23 -17.67 -17.82
N ARG A 285 -27.10 -17.76 -16.81
CA ARG A 285 -27.87 -16.65 -16.28
C ARG A 285 -26.98 -15.66 -15.54
N ILE A 286 -27.17 -14.38 -15.88
CA ILE A 286 -26.54 -13.25 -15.20
C ILE A 286 -27.33 -12.94 -13.94
N GLY A 287 -26.70 -13.11 -12.78
CA GLY A 287 -27.25 -12.76 -11.47
C GLY A 287 -27.07 -11.28 -11.12
N ASP A 288 -25.98 -10.66 -11.59
CA ASP A 288 -25.68 -9.25 -11.38
C ASP A 288 -24.77 -8.69 -12.50
N VAL A 289 -24.91 -7.40 -12.80
CA VAL A 289 -24.09 -6.68 -13.78
C VAL A 289 -23.33 -5.58 -13.05
N GLU A 290 -22.01 -5.57 -13.18
CA GLU A 290 -21.16 -4.59 -12.52
C GLU A 290 -21.28 -3.24 -13.26
N LYS A 291 -21.65 -2.18 -12.53
CA LYS A 291 -21.91 -0.87 -13.14
C LYS A 291 -20.63 -0.28 -13.76
N GLY A 292 -20.73 0.21 -14.98
CA GLY A 292 -19.62 0.73 -15.78
C GLY A 292 -18.81 -0.33 -16.55
N SER A 293 -19.09 -1.62 -16.33
CA SER A 293 -18.41 -2.72 -17.04
C SER A 293 -18.84 -2.86 -18.51
N ALA A 294 -18.09 -3.67 -19.27
CA ALA A 294 -18.43 -4.07 -20.64
C ALA A 294 -19.89 -4.52 -20.79
N ALA A 295 -20.38 -5.36 -19.88
CA ALA A 295 -21.76 -5.82 -19.87
C ALA A 295 -22.77 -4.69 -19.65
N ASP A 296 -22.51 -3.79 -18.71
CA ASP A 296 -23.39 -2.64 -18.43
C ASP A 296 -23.45 -1.70 -19.64
N ARG A 297 -22.28 -1.38 -20.23
CA ARG A 297 -22.18 -0.50 -21.41
C ARG A 297 -22.87 -1.10 -22.63
N ALA A 298 -22.84 -2.42 -22.78
CA ALA A 298 -23.56 -3.12 -23.84
C ALA A 298 -25.06 -3.32 -23.54
N GLY A 299 -25.53 -2.96 -22.34
CA GLY A 299 -26.94 -3.03 -21.96
C GLY A 299 -27.42 -4.42 -21.55
N LEU A 300 -26.51 -5.31 -21.11
CA LEU A 300 -26.86 -6.54 -20.41
C LEU A 300 -27.50 -6.20 -19.06
N ARG A 301 -28.36 -7.11 -18.58
CA ARG A 301 -29.14 -6.90 -17.36
C ARG A 301 -29.13 -8.15 -16.49
N LYS A 302 -29.40 -7.92 -15.21
CA LYS A 302 -29.74 -9.02 -14.29
C LYS A 302 -30.90 -9.86 -14.86
N ASN A 303 -30.78 -11.17 -14.69
CA ASN A 303 -31.66 -12.23 -15.18
C ASN A 303 -31.60 -12.52 -16.67
N ASP A 304 -30.80 -11.81 -17.45
CA ASP A 304 -30.48 -12.22 -18.82
C ASP A 304 -29.82 -13.61 -18.81
N VAL A 305 -30.16 -14.43 -19.80
CA VAL A 305 -29.57 -15.75 -19.99
C VAL A 305 -28.77 -15.72 -21.28
N VAL A 306 -27.44 -15.77 -21.17
CA VAL A 306 -26.56 -15.81 -22.34
C VAL A 306 -26.57 -17.24 -22.88
N THR A 307 -27.04 -17.41 -24.11
CA THR A 307 -27.16 -18.73 -24.76
C THR A 307 -26.06 -18.98 -25.78
N HIS A 308 -25.46 -17.94 -26.37
CA HIS A 308 -24.32 -18.08 -27.28
C HIS A 308 -23.31 -16.93 -27.13
N VAL A 309 -22.05 -17.22 -27.45
CA VAL A 309 -20.96 -16.24 -27.63
C VAL A 309 -20.34 -16.51 -29.00
N ASP A 310 -20.39 -15.55 -29.93
CA ASP A 310 -19.93 -15.70 -31.32
C ASP A 310 -20.48 -16.97 -32.00
N GLY A 311 -21.74 -17.29 -31.72
CA GLY A 311 -22.42 -18.49 -32.22
C GLY A 311 -22.05 -19.80 -31.50
N GLU A 312 -21.11 -19.81 -30.54
CA GLU A 312 -20.81 -20.98 -29.71
C GLU A 312 -21.79 -21.07 -28.53
N ALA A 313 -22.47 -22.22 -28.38
CA ALA A 313 -23.50 -22.42 -27.37
C ALA A 313 -22.96 -22.42 -25.93
N VAL A 314 -23.58 -21.61 -25.07
CA VAL A 314 -23.32 -21.52 -23.63
C VAL A 314 -24.15 -22.58 -22.90
N LYS A 315 -23.47 -23.46 -22.17
CA LYS A 315 -24.10 -24.57 -21.44
C LYS A 315 -24.23 -24.28 -19.95
N SER A 316 -23.35 -23.44 -19.42
CA SER A 316 -23.38 -22.99 -18.04
C SER A 316 -22.70 -21.63 -17.88
N PHE A 317 -22.82 -21.04 -16.69
CA PHE A 317 -22.11 -19.79 -16.40
C PHE A 317 -20.58 -19.98 -16.42
N GLU A 318 -20.07 -21.11 -15.96
CA GLU A 318 -18.65 -21.46 -16.08
C GLU A 318 -18.24 -21.66 -17.54
N HIS A 319 -19.15 -22.15 -18.40
CA HIS A 319 -18.88 -22.19 -19.84
C HIS A 319 -18.75 -20.78 -20.40
N LEU A 320 -19.67 -19.87 -20.05
CA LEU A 320 -19.60 -18.46 -20.44
C LEU A 320 -18.26 -17.83 -20.02
N ILE A 321 -17.82 -18.05 -18.77
CA ILE A 321 -16.50 -17.57 -18.29
C ILE A 321 -15.38 -18.07 -19.22
N ARG A 322 -15.37 -19.36 -19.57
CA ARG A 322 -14.34 -19.94 -20.45
C ARG A 322 -14.40 -19.38 -21.87
N LEU A 323 -15.59 -19.09 -22.41
CA LEU A 323 -15.74 -18.48 -23.73
C LEU A 323 -15.21 -17.06 -23.75
N VAL A 324 -15.62 -16.23 -22.78
CA VAL A 324 -15.09 -14.87 -22.61
C VAL A 324 -13.57 -14.87 -22.43
N ALA A 325 -13.04 -15.83 -21.68
CA ALA A 325 -11.59 -15.95 -21.44
C ALA A 325 -10.76 -16.30 -22.69
N LYS A 326 -11.39 -16.68 -23.82
CA LYS A 326 -10.71 -16.86 -25.12
C LYS A 326 -10.39 -15.53 -25.80
N HIS A 327 -11.06 -14.44 -25.41
CA HIS A 327 -10.90 -13.12 -26.00
C HIS A 327 -9.82 -12.31 -25.29
N ASN A 328 -9.24 -11.36 -26.01
CA ASN A 328 -8.40 -10.33 -25.43
C ASN A 328 -9.26 -9.12 -24.98
N PRO A 329 -8.77 -8.33 -24.01
CA PRO A 329 -9.37 -7.02 -23.73
C PRO A 329 -9.50 -6.19 -25.01
N THR A 330 -10.54 -5.37 -25.10
CA THR A 330 -10.91 -4.55 -26.27
C THR A 330 -11.45 -5.29 -27.50
N GLU A 331 -11.42 -6.63 -27.51
CA GLU A 331 -12.11 -7.40 -28.55
C GLU A 331 -13.63 -7.33 -28.36
N THR A 332 -14.34 -7.42 -29.49
CA THR A 332 -15.79 -7.48 -29.56
C THR A 332 -16.27 -8.91 -29.80
N ALA A 333 -17.33 -9.32 -29.10
CA ALA A 333 -18.05 -10.56 -29.36
C ALA A 333 -19.56 -10.31 -29.42
N LEU A 334 -20.25 -11.13 -30.22
CA LEU A 334 -21.71 -11.12 -30.30
C LEU A 334 -22.29 -12.11 -29.28
N LEU A 335 -23.11 -11.60 -28.36
CA LEU A 335 -23.82 -12.41 -27.39
C LEU A 335 -25.28 -12.59 -27.80
N THR A 336 -25.72 -13.84 -27.90
CA THR A 336 -27.14 -14.16 -28.04
C THR A 336 -27.75 -14.34 -26.64
N VAL A 337 -28.76 -13.54 -26.32
CA VAL A 337 -29.31 -13.41 -24.97
C VAL A 337 -30.82 -13.61 -24.96
N GLU A 338 -31.28 -14.50 -24.09
CA GLU A 338 -32.69 -14.61 -23.74
C GLU A 338 -33.02 -13.67 -22.58
N ARG A 339 -33.90 -12.70 -22.85
CA ARG A 339 -34.38 -11.73 -21.87
C ARG A 339 -35.87 -11.93 -21.63
N SER A 340 -36.27 -12.02 -20.37
CA SER A 340 -37.69 -12.15 -20.00
C SER A 340 -38.51 -11.01 -20.58
N GLY A 341 -39.61 -11.34 -21.26
CA GLY A 341 -40.48 -10.38 -21.94
C GLY A 341 -40.10 -10.07 -23.40
N ALA A 342 -38.94 -10.54 -23.89
CA ALA A 342 -38.61 -10.48 -25.31
C ALA A 342 -39.21 -11.69 -26.05
N LEU A 343 -39.80 -11.45 -27.23
CA LEU A 343 -40.38 -12.51 -28.07
C LEU A 343 -39.33 -13.32 -28.83
N LYS A 344 -38.10 -12.80 -28.96
CA LYS A 344 -36.97 -13.42 -29.66
C LYS A 344 -35.68 -13.16 -28.87
N PRO A 345 -34.65 -14.02 -29.01
CA PRO A 345 -33.33 -13.74 -28.49
C PRO A 345 -32.79 -12.39 -29.01
N LEU A 346 -32.06 -11.70 -28.15
CA LEU A 346 -31.38 -10.44 -28.47
C LEU A 346 -29.94 -10.74 -28.87
N GLU A 347 -29.47 -10.10 -29.94
CA GLU A 347 -28.05 -10.09 -30.30
C GLU A 347 -27.44 -8.81 -29.72
N ILE A 348 -26.47 -8.96 -28.82
CA ILE A 348 -25.83 -7.87 -28.11
C ILE A 348 -24.33 -7.94 -28.39
N GLU A 349 -23.81 -6.97 -29.13
CA GLU A 349 -22.37 -6.81 -29.34
C GLU A 349 -21.74 -6.22 -28.06
N VAL A 350 -20.67 -6.85 -27.59
CA VAL A 350 -19.97 -6.44 -26.37
C VAL A 350 -18.49 -6.28 -26.66
N THR A 351 -17.94 -5.10 -26.37
CA THR A 351 -16.48 -4.88 -26.29
C THR A 351 -16.00 -5.18 -24.88
N PHE A 352 -15.13 -6.17 -24.72
CA PHE A 352 -14.68 -6.62 -23.39
C PHE A 352 -13.64 -5.69 -22.75
N ASP A 353 -13.64 -5.67 -21.41
CA ASP A 353 -12.70 -4.89 -20.59
C ASP A 353 -11.41 -5.68 -20.29
N ARG A 354 -10.37 -4.96 -19.85
CA ARG A 354 -9.25 -5.58 -19.12
C ARG A 354 -9.62 -5.80 -17.65
N TRP A 355 -8.95 -6.75 -17.00
CA TRP A 355 -9.09 -6.88 -15.54
C TRP A 355 -8.43 -5.68 -14.86
N GLY A 356 -9.09 -5.11 -13.85
CA GLY A 356 -8.55 -3.97 -13.10
C GLY A 356 -8.69 -2.60 -13.77
N GLU A 357 -9.30 -2.54 -14.97
CA GLU A 357 -9.83 -1.30 -15.53
C GLU A 357 -10.82 -0.67 -14.54
N GLU A 358 -10.78 0.65 -14.35
CA GLU A 358 -11.51 1.36 -13.31
C GLU A 358 -12.91 0.77 -13.09
N ASP A 359 -13.12 0.15 -11.92
CA ASP A 359 -14.44 -0.19 -11.43
C ASP A 359 -15.18 1.13 -11.15
N LEU A 360 -15.62 1.79 -12.22
CA LEU A 360 -16.02 3.20 -12.22
C LEU A 360 -17.15 3.51 -11.24
N THR A 361 -17.83 2.50 -10.69
CA THR A 361 -18.80 2.70 -9.61
C THR A 361 -19.06 1.42 -8.80
N ASP A 362 -18.05 0.75 -8.24
CA ASP A 362 -18.38 -0.02 -7.03
C ASP A 362 -18.60 0.97 -5.88
N SER A 363 -19.82 1.50 -5.82
CA SER A 363 -20.35 2.34 -4.74
C SER A 363 -20.40 1.61 -3.38
N ARG A 364 -19.94 0.35 -3.31
CA ARG A 364 -19.71 -0.41 -2.08
C ARG A 364 -18.22 -0.61 -1.77
N SER A 365 -17.31 -0.05 -2.56
CA SER A 365 -15.87 -0.18 -2.33
C SER A 365 -15.50 0.36 -0.94
N THR A 366 -15.31 -0.58 -0.02
CA THR A 366 -14.66 -0.33 1.27
C THR A 366 -13.15 -0.17 1.08
N GLN A 367 -12.76 0.69 0.14
CA GLN A 367 -11.38 0.97 -0.18
C GLN A 367 -10.74 1.69 1.00
N ILE A 368 -9.56 1.23 1.40
CA ILE A 368 -8.76 1.86 2.45
C ILE A 368 -8.00 3.01 1.81
N THR A 369 -8.11 4.19 2.40
CA THR A 369 -7.42 5.39 1.95
C THR A 369 -6.29 5.79 2.92
N LEU A 370 -5.39 6.66 2.44
CA LEU A 370 -4.38 7.29 3.30
C LEU A 370 -5.02 8.13 4.43
N HIS A 371 -6.26 8.60 4.24
CA HIS A 371 -6.99 9.29 5.30
C HIS A 371 -7.40 8.30 6.41
N ASP A 372 -7.97 7.14 6.05
CA ASP A 372 -8.40 6.12 7.03
C ASP A 372 -7.22 5.62 7.88
N LEU A 373 -6.05 5.47 7.26
CA LEU A 373 -4.82 5.09 7.93
C LEU A 373 -4.33 6.13 8.94
N ARG A 374 -4.38 7.42 8.60
CA ARG A 374 -4.00 8.52 9.51
C ARG A 374 -4.92 8.63 10.72
N GLN A 375 -6.20 8.34 10.57
CA GLN A 375 -7.14 8.32 11.69
C GLN A 375 -6.83 7.18 12.67
N ARG A 376 -6.43 6.00 12.15
CA ARG A 376 -6.03 4.84 12.98
C ARG A 376 -4.75 5.10 13.77
N SER A 377 -3.71 5.64 13.12
CA SER A 377 -2.44 5.93 13.80
C SER A 377 -2.61 6.92 14.96
N SER A 378 -3.49 7.91 14.79
CA SER A 378 -3.81 8.91 15.81
C SER A 378 -4.49 8.29 17.04
N GLN A 379 -5.38 7.30 16.84
CA GLN A 379 -6.02 6.56 17.94
C GLN A 379 -5.04 5.65 18.69
N ASP A 380 -4.17 4.93 17.96
CA ASP A 380 -3.18 4.04 18.58
C ASP A 380 -2.15 4.81 19.41
N HIS A 381 -1.73 5.99 18.94
CA HIS A 381 -0.81 6.86 19.68
C HIS A 381 -1.43 7.32 21.03
N GLN A 382 -2.72 7.65 21.04
CA GLN A 382 -3.43 8.03 22.28
C GLN A 382 -3.56 6.87 23.28
N ILE A 383 -3.67 5.62 22.82
CA ILE A 383 -3.79 4.44 23.70
C ILE A 383 -2.47 4.14 24.41
N LEU A 384 -1.33 4.31 23.73
CA LEU A 384 0.00 4.11 24.33
C LEU A 384 0.34 5.21 25.35
N GLN A 385 -0.06 6.45 25.08
CA GLN A 385 0.16 7.59 25.98
C GLN A 385 -0.69 7.51 27.27
N ARG A 386 -1.90 6.93 27.22
CA ARG A 386 -2.80 6.80 28.39
C ARG A 386 -2.43 5.67 29.37
N ARG A 387 -1.40 4.88 29.07
CA ARG A 387 -0.90 3.80 29.94
C ARG A 387 0.44 4.12 30.62
N ARG A 388 0.99 5.31 30.37
CA ARG A 388 1.94 6.00 31.26
C ARG A 388 1.14 6.67 32.37
#